data_AF-A0A2P5D168-F1
#
_entry.id   AF-A0A2P5D168-F1
#
_cell.length_a   1.000
_cell.length_b   1.000
_cell.length_c   1.000
_cell.angle_alpha   90.00
_cell.angle_beta   90.00
_cell.angle_gamma   90.00
#
_symmetry.space_group_name_H-M   'P 1'
#
loop_
_entity.id
_entity.type
_entity.pdbx_description
1 polymer ?
#
loop_
_entity_poly.entity_id
_entity_poly.type
_entity_poly.pdbx_seq_one_letter_code
_entity_poly.pdbx_strand_id
1 'polypeptide(L)'
;MRRSNAPKPVDSGVSTDTMDPIKLPMRPATRSNLFARVPKHGTRSNFLILASIAVAFALLLLCYLFVHVRSSKSFGKRRYGIVIDGGSTGSRIHVFGFDVEGQDPVFDFGNGGSVSMRVNPGLSAYSDDPEAAGGSLRELLEFGKGRVPRELWRETEIRLMATAGLRLLDPAVQDRILGSCRRTLRESGFKFRDEWASVITGMAIGLFFGGLMTKY
;
A
#
# COMPACT_ATOMS: atom_id res chain seq x y z
N MET A 1 -67.71 113.23 -76.52
CA MET A 1 -67.58 112.04 -77.42
C MET A 1 -67.18 110.87 -76.52
N ARG A 2 -68.06 109.97 -76.06
CA ARG A 2 -68.88 108.91 -76.70
C ARG A 2 -68.08 107.67 -77.17
N ARG A 3 -68.16 106.62 -76.32
CA ARG A 3 -68.19 105.15 -76.54
C ARG A 3 -67.14 104.40 -77.40
N SER A 4 -66.68 103.30 -76.77
CA SER A 4 -66.52 101.90 -77.24
C SER A 4 -65.43 101.51 -78.26
N ASN A 5 -64.51 100.62 -77.86
CA ASN A 5 -64.43 99.21 -78.31
C ASN A 5 -63.19 98.45 -77.75
N ALA A 6 -63.36 97.14 -77.51
CA ALA A 6 -62.51 96.12 -76.83
C ALA A 6 -61.20 95.73 -77.60
N PRO A 7 -60.34 94.70 -77.24
CA PRO A 7 -60.53 93.55 -76.33
C PRO A 7 -59.34 92.93 -75.50
N LYS A 8 -59.74 92.21 -74.42
CA LYS A 8 -59.25 90.97 -73.73
C LYS A 8 -57.81 90.78 -73.21
N PRO A 9 -57.70 90.28 -71.95
CA PRO A 9 -56.73 89.26 -71.55
C PRO A 9 -57.39 87.95 -71.12
N VAL A 10 -56.71 86.83 -71.40
CA VAL A 10 -57.02 85.46 -70.98
C VAL A 10 -56.32 85.21 -69.65
N ASP A 11 -57.03 84.69 -68.66
CA ASP A 11 -56.41 83.74 -67.73
C ASP A 11 -57.43 82.76 -67.14
N SER A 12 -56.99 81.53 -66.99
CA SER A 12 -57.75 80.33 -66.65
C SER A 12 -58.10 80.27 -65.17
N GLY A 13 -59.39 80.13 -64.89
CA GLY A 13 -59.96 80.02 -63.55
C GLY A 13 -59.83 78.64 -62.91
N VAL A 14 -59.39 78.70 -61.66
CA VAL A 14 -59.54 77.75 -60.54
C VAL A 14 -60.96 77.20 -60.40
N SER A 15 -61.08 75.95 -59.91
CA SER A 15 -62.22 75.53 -59.09
C SER A 15 -61.71 74.86 -57.79
N THR A 16 -62.06 75.51 -56.68
CA THR A 16 -62.11 75.00 -55.30
C THR A 16 -63.21 73.93 -55.20
N ASP A 17 -63.19 72.96 -54.31
CA ASP A 17 -63.59 73.11 -52.89
C ASP A 17 -63.59 71.68 -52.31
N THR A 18 -62.93 71.33 -51.19
CA THR A 18 -63.44 71.41 -49.81
C THR A 18 -62.40 70.76 -48.89
N MET A 19 -62.13 71.33 -47.72
CA MET A 19 -61.27 70.75 -46.66
C MET A 19 -62.12 70.25 -45.47
N ASP A 20 -61.56 69.31 -44.69
CA ASP A 20 -61.51 69.30 -43.20
C ASP A 20 -60.91 67.96 -42.68
N PRO A 21 -60.45 67.81 -41.41
CA PRO A 21 -59.54 68.63 -40.60
C PRO A 21 -58.36 67.79 -39.98
N ILE A 22 -57.56 68.44 -39.14
CA ILE A 22 -56.21 68.08 -38.63
C ILE A 22 -56.16 66.84 -37.70
N LYS A 23 -55.09 66.01 -37.81
CA LYS A 23 -54.61 65.12 -36.72
C LYS A 23 -53.07 65.20 -36.55
N LEU A 24 -52.65 65.45 -35.30
CA LEU A 24 -51.29 65.68 -34.79
C LEU A 24 -50.44 64.36 -34.64
N PRO A 25 -49.12 64.43 -34.36
CA PRO A 25 -48.09 63.52 -34.87
C PRO A 25 -47.78 62.34 -33.95
N MET A 26 -47.33 61.22 -34.51
CA MET A 26 -46.58 60.18 -33.78
C MET A 26 -45.55 59.51 -34.70
N ARG A 27 -44.28 59.62 -34.34
CA ARG A 27 -43.18 58.82 -34.89
C ARG A 27 -43.08 57.53 -34.07
N PRO A 28 -42.94 56.35 -34.68
CA PRO A 28 -42.31 55.23 -34.00
C PRO A 28 -41.01 54.81 -34.70
N ALA A 29 -39.94 54.93 -33.91
CA ALA A 29 -38.78 54.05 -33.79
C ALA A 29 -38.47 53.06 -34.94
N THR A 30 -37.26 53.22 -35.48
CA THR A 30 -36.44 52.15 -36.06
C THR A 30 -36.47 50.95 -35.11
N ARG A 31 -37.20 49.88 -35.47
CA ARG A 31 -37.08 48.60 -34.76
C ARG A 31 -35.74 47.98 -35.15
N SER A 32 -34.78 48.03 -34.23
CA SER A 32 -33.63 47.13 -34.26
C SER A 32 -34.15 45.70 -34.21
N ASN A 33 -33.59 44.83 -35.05
CA ASN A 33 -33.81 43.40 -34.98
C ASN A 33 -33.22 42.87 -33.66
N LEU A 34 -34.03 42.85 -32.60
CA LEU A 34 -33.68 42.35 -31.26
C LEU A 34 -33.87 40.83 -31.12
N PHE A 35 -34.03 40.10 -32.23
CA PHE A 35 -33.95 38.65 -32.23
C PHE A 35 -32.61 38.20 -32.79
N ALA A 36 -31.54 38.51 -32.06
CA ALA A 36 -30.34 37.70 -32.14
C ALA A 36 -30.74 36.27 -31.75
N ARG A 37 -30.73 35.34 -32.70
CA ARG A 37 -30.79 33.91 -32.43
C ARG A 37 -29.67 33.61 -31.43
N VAL A 38 -30.03 33.33 -30.18
CA VAL A 38 -29.09 32.71 -29.24
C VAL A 38 -28.71 31.37 -29.88
N PRO A 39 -27.44 31.14 -30.22
CA PRO A 39 -27.05 29.83 -30.73
C PRO A 39 -27.33 28.82 -29.62
N LYS A 40 -28.25 27.89 -29.85
CA LYS A 40 -28.39 26.71 -28.99
C LYS A 40 -27.09 25.94 -29.12
N HIS A 41 -26.18 26.15 -28.18
CA HIS A 41 -24.97 25.36 -28.03
C HIS A 41 -25.40 23.90 -27.88
N GLY A 42 -25.14 23.11 -28.92
CA GLY A 42 -25.77 21.82 -29.13
C GLY A 42 -25.47 20.83 -28.01
N THR A 43 -26.50 20.10 -27.59
CA THR A 43 -26.47 18.92 -26.71
C THR A 43 -25.37 17.91 -27.06
N ARG A 44 -24.91 17.88 -28.31
CA ARG A 44 -23.77 17.07 -28.78
C ARG A 44 -22.44 17.44 -28.10
N SER A 45 -22.18 18.73 -27.84
CA SER A 45 -20.94 19.18 -27.21
C SER A 45 -20.87 18.74 -25.74
N ASN A 46 -21.98 18.84 -25.01
CA ASN A 46 -22.06 18.40 -23.62
C ASN A 46 -21.87 16.88 -23.48
N PHE A 47 -22.39 16.10 -24.44
CA PHE A 47 -22.21 14.64 -24.48
C PHE A 47 -20.74 14.25 -24.71
N LEU A 48 -20.05 14.93 -25.62
CA LEU A 48 -18.62 14.68 -25.87
C LEU A 48 -17.74 15.02 -24.65
N ILE A 49 -18.08 16.08 -23.92
CA ILE A 49 -17.40 16.46 -22.67
C ILE A 49 -17.65 15.41 -21.57
N LEU A 50 -18.88 14.93 -21.42
CA LEU A 50 -19.19 13.88 -20.43
C LEU A 50 -18.49 12.56 -20.77
N ALA A 51 -18.45 12.20 -22.05
CA ALA A 51 -17.75 11.02 -22.52
C ALA A 51 -16.23 11.12 -22.29
N SER A 52 -15.62 12.28 -22.54
CA SER A 52 -14.18 12.48 -22.31
C SER A 52 -13.83 12.44 -20.82
N ILE A 53 -14.66 12.99 -19.94
CA ILE A 53 -14.51 12.90 -18.48
C ILE A 53 -14.61 11.44 -18.02
N ALA A 54 -15.59 10.68 -18.52
CA ALA A 54 -15.76 9.28 -18.16
C ALA A 54 -14.56 8.42 -18.59
N VAL A 55 -14.03 8.65 -19.80
CA VAL A 55 -12.82 7.97 -20.29
C VAL A 55 -11.60 8.35 -19.45
N ALA A 56 -11.41 9.63 -19.14
CA ALA A 56 -10.31 10.07 -18.29
C ALA A 56 -10.39 9.45 -16.89
N PHE A 57 -11.59 9.37 -16.30
CA PHE A 57 -11.79 8.73 -15.00
C PHE A 57 -11.53 7.22 -15.05
N ALA A 58 -11.96 6.54 -16.11
CA ALA A 58 -11.66 5.12 -16.32
C ALA A 58 -10.16 4.87 -16.50
N LEU A 59 -9.45 5.75 -17.22
CA LEU A 59 -7.99 5.69 -17.37
C LEU A 59 -7.28 5.99 -16.05
N LEU A 60 -7.76 6.94 -15.24
CA LEU A 60 -7.20 7.21 -13.91
C LEU A 60 -7.43 6.04 -12.96
N LEU A 61 -8.61 5.43 -12.97
CA LEU A 61 -8.89 4.20 -12.22
C LEU A 61 -8.02 3.04 -12.69
N LEU A 62 -7.86 2.86 -14.00
CA LEU A 62 -7.00 1.83 -14.56
C LEU A 62 -5.53 2.07 -14.19
N CYS A 63 -5.05 3.30 -14.30
CA CYS A 63 -3.70 3.70 -13.85
C CYS A 63 -3.54 3.52 -12.35
N TYR A 64 -4.53 3.89 -11.54
CA TYR A 64 -4.52 3.69 -10.10
C TYR A 64 -4.45 2.19 -9.77
N LEU A 65 -5.33 1.37 -10.36
CA LEU A 65 -5.31 -0.07 -10.21
C LEU A 65 -3.99 -0.67 -10.70
N PHE A 66 -3.45 -0.20 -11.81
CA PHE A 66 -2.20 -0.68 -12.37
C PHE A 66 -0.99 -0.31 -11.50
N VAL A 67 -0.95 0.91 -10.96
CA VAL A 67 0.05 1.35 -9.98
C VAL A 67 -0.11 0.58 -8.68
N HIS A 68 -1.33 0.34 -8.21
CA HIS A 68 -1.60 -0.40 -6.97
C HIS A 68 -1.33 -1.91 -7.11
N VAL A 69 -1.58 -2.48 -8.29
CA VAL A 69 -1.25 -3.87 -8.65
C VAL A 69 0.26 -4.02 -8.89
N ARG A 70 0.94 -3.04 -9.51
CA ARG A 70 2.41 -3.04 -9.66
C ARG A 70 3.16 -2.72 -8.37
N SER A 71 2.59 -1.90 -7.51
CA SER A 71 3.03 -1.69 -6.14
C SER A 71 2.84 -2.98 -5.31
N SER A 72 1.94 -3.87 -5.74
CA SER A 72 1.98 -5.28 -5.36
C SER A 72 3.11 -6.01 -6.10
N LYS A 73 4.31 -5.88 -5.54
CA LYS A 73 5.35 -6.93 -5.49
C LYS A 73 6.24 -7.16 -6.72
N SER A 74 7.31 -6.36 -6.79
CA SER A 74 8.66 -6.96 -6.70
C SER A 74 9.19 -6.78 -5.28
N PHE A 75 8.45 -7.27 -4.28
CA PHE A 75 9.03 -7.48 -2.96
C PHE A 75 9.86 -8.75 -3.10
N GLY A 76 11.14 -8.71 -2.73
CA GLY A 76 11.95 -9.91 -2.56
C GLY A 76 11.17 -10.95 -1.75
N LYS A 77 11.42 -12.25 -1.99
CA LYS A 77 10.75 -13.31 -1.21
C LYS A 77 11.14 -13.12 0.25
N ARG A 78 10.25 -12.57 1.09
CA ARG A 78 10.50 -12.42 2.53
C ARG A 78 10.72 -13.80 3.14
N ARG A 79 11.80 -13.93 3.89
CA ARG A 79 12.23 -15.15 4.58
C ARG A 79 12.33 -14.89 6.07
N TYR A 80 12.43 -16.00 6.80
CA TYR A 80 12.52 -15.99 8.25
C TYR A 80 13.63 -16.91 8.73
N GLY A 81 14.20 -16.55 9.87
CA GLY A 81 15.14 -17.38 10.63
C GLY A 81 14.83 -17.32 12.12
N ILE A 82 15.07 -18.42 12.83
CA ILE A 82 14.81 -18.54 14.26
C ILE A 82 16.06 -19.02 14.99
N VAL A 83 16.39 -18.34 16.09
CA VAL A 83 17.47 -18.73 17.00
C VAL A 83 16.93 -18.81 18.42
N ILE A 84 17.21 -19.91 19.11
CA ILE A 84 16.94 -20.08 20.53
C ILE A 84 18.25 -20.04 21.30
N ASP A 85 18.41 -19.07 22.20
CA ASP A 85 19.48 -19.02 23.20
C ASP A 85 19.04 -19.79 24.45
N GLY A 86 19.73 -20.89 24.75
CA GLY A 86 19.53 -21.70 25.94
C GLY A 86 20.49 -21.29 27.06
N GLY A 87 20.06 -20.36 27.92
CA GLY A 87 20.84 -19.88 29.06
C GLY A 87 20.60 -20.66 30.35
N SER A 88 21.28 -20.24 31.43
CA SER A 88 21.08 -20.81 32.77
C SER A 88 19.83 -20.29 33.48
N THR A 89 19.57 -19.00 33.35
CA THR A 89 18.44 -18.34 34.02
C THR A 89 17.14 -18.42 33.22
N GLY A 90 17.23 -18.71 31.92
CA GLY A 90 16.09 -18.77 31.01
C GLY A 90 16.51 -18.97 29.58
N SER A 91 15.54 -19.35 28.75
CA SER A 91 15.71 -19.62 27.32
C SER A 91 14.99 -18.55 26.52
N ARG A 92 15.60 -18.04 25.45
CA ARG A 92 15.05 -16.95 24.63
C ARG A 92 14.95 -17.36 23.17
N ILE A 93 13.81 -17.08 22.54
CA ILE A 93 13.64 -17.21 21.09
C ILE A 93 13.78 -15.85 20.43
N HIS A 94 14.44 -15.81 19.29
CA HIS A 94 14.54 -14.67 18.40
C HIS A 94 14.05 -15.11 17.02
N VAL A 95 13.10 -14.36 16.47
CA VAL A 95 12.59 -14.55 15.11
C VAL A 95 13.00 -13.34 14.28
N PHE A 96 13.67 -13.57 13.16
CA PHE A 96 14.17 -12.57 12.23
C PHE A 96 13.42 -12.69 10.92
N GLY A 97 12.88 -11.58 10.41
CA GLY A 97 12.35 -11.47 9.05
C GLY A 97 13.30 -10.66 8.17
N PHE A 98 13.56 -11.14 6.96
CA PHE A 98 14.46 -10.46 6.02
C PHE A 98 13.97 -10.66 4.58
N ASP A 99 14.18 -9.65 3.75
CA ASP A 99 13.88 -9.69 2.33
C ASP A 99 15.12 -10.16 1.56
N VAL A 100 14.93 -11.00 0.55
CA VAL A 100 16.04 -11.42 -0.33
C VAL A 100 15.98 -10.59 -1.60
N GLU A 101 16.89 -9.62 -1.71
CA GLU A 101 17.02 -8.76 -2.88
C GLU A 101 18.25 -9.18 -3.69
N GLY A 102 18.03 -9.91 -4.79
CA GLY A 102 19.13 -10.53 -5.54
C GLY A 102 19.73 -11.72 -4.80
N GLN A 103 21.01 -11.62 -4.39
CA GLN A 103 21.71 -12.65 -3.61
C GLN A 103 21.92 -12.26 -2.15
N ASP A 104 21.66 -11.01 -1.77
CA ASP A 104 21.97 -10.48 -0.45
C ASP A 104 20.70 -10.36 0.42
N PRO A 105 20.81 -10.54 1.74
CA PRO A 105 19.70 -10.41 2.65
C PRO A 105 19.60 -8.95 3.07
N VAL A 106 18.40 -8.41 3.00
CA VAL A 106 18.09 -7.13 3.60
C VAL A 106 17.30 -7.42 4.85
N PHE A 107 18.00 -7.42 6.00
CA PHE A 107 17.36 -7.56 7.29
C PHE A 107 16.58 -6.29 7.63
N ASP A 108 15.31 -6.49 7.97
CA ASP A 108 14.46 -5.42 8.45
C ASP A 108 14.79 -5.16 9.93
N PHE A 109 15.71 -4.24 10.20
CA PHE A 109 16.04 -3.83 11.57
C PHE A 109 15.14 -2.72 12.11
N GLY A 110 14.08 -2.34 11.37
CA GLY A 110 13.10 -1.38 11.83
C GLY A 110 12.27 -1.89 13.02
N ASN A 111 11.31 -1.08 13.48
CA ASN A 111 10.34 -1.47 14.52
C ASN A 111 9.44 -2.61 14.03
N GLY A 112 9.94 -3.85 14.02
CA GLY A 112 9.14 -5.04 13.72
C GLY A 112 9.87 -6.22 13.05
N GLY A 113 11.09 -6.06 12.53
CA GLY A 113 11.72 -7.15 11.77
C GLY A 113 12.53 -8.15 12.61
N SER A 114 12.76 -7.88 13.89
CA SER A 114 13.13 -8.91 14.86
C SER A 114 12.25 -8.87 16.10
N VAL A 115 11.79 -10.04 16.55
CA VAL A 115 10.93 -10.19 17.72
C VAL A 115 11.45 -11.31 18.61
N SER A 116 11.32 -11.13 19.92
CA SER A 116 11.82 -12.10 20.89
C SER A 116 10.86 -12.36 22.04
N MET A 117 11.02 -13.53 22.66
CA MET A 117 10.32 -13.95 23.87
C MET A 117 11.26 -14.77 24.74
N ARG A 118 11.03 -14.76 26.06
CA ARG A 118 11.82 -15.52 27.04
C ARG A 118 10.91 -16.36 27.92
N VAL A 119 11.38 -17.56 28.25
CA VAL A 119 10.82 -18.43 29.30
C VAL A 119 11.87 -18.71 30.37
N ASN A 120 11.41 -19.05 31.58
CA ASN A 120 12.23 -19.51 32.70
C ASN A 120 11.68 -20.87 33.21
N PRO A 121 12.49 -21.75 33.81
CA PRO A 121 13.93 -21.63 33.98
C PRO A 121 14.71 -21.90 32.68
N GLY A 122 16.03 -21.70 32.71
CA GLY A 122 16.90 -21.99 31.57
C GLY A 122 17.17 -23.47 31.38
N LEU A 123 17.79 -23.84 30.26
CA LEU A 123 18.06 -25.25 29.94
C LEU A 123 18.98 -25.92 30.98
N SER A 124 19.88 -25.18 31.64
CA SER A 124 20.78 -25.79 32.63
C SER A 124 20.06 -26.23 33.91
N ALA A 125 18.86 -25.71 34.18
CA ALA A 125 18.07 -26.09 35.34
C ALA A 125 17.48 -27.51 35.23
N TYR A 126 17.56 -28.12 34.05
CA TYR A 126 17.09 -29.48 33.77
C TYR A 126 18.22 -30.51 33.87
N SER A 127 19.28 -30.25 34.64
CA SER A 127 20.37 -31.21 34.87
C SER A 127 19.87 -32.52 35.49
N ASP A 128 18.90 -32.42 36.39
CA ASP A 128 18.38 -33.55 37.17
C ASP A 128 17.27 -34.31 36.41
N ASP A 129 16.58 -33.62 35.50
CA ASP A 129 15.63 -34.22 34.55
C ASP A 129 15.85 -33.70 33.12
N PRO A 130 16.87 -34.22 32.40
CA PRO A 130 17.18 -33.81 31.04
C PRO A 130 16.04 -34.01 30.03
N GLU A 131 15.14 -34.97 30.29
CA GLU A 131 14.05 -35.29 29.37
C GLU A 131 13.01 -34.18 29.33
N ALA A 132 12.80 -33.44 30.43
CA ALA A 132 11.87 -32.33 30.50
C ALA A 132 12.33 -31.07 29.72
N ALA A 133 13.63 -30.94 29.44
CA ALA A 133 14.20 -29.74 28.82
C ALA A 133 13.55 -29.37 27.48
N GLY A 134 13.27 -30.35 26.62
CA GLY A 134 12.58 -30.12 25.35
C GLY A 134 11.18 -29.56 25.53
N GLY A 135 10.44 -30.04 26.54
CA GLY A 135 9.11 -29.53 26.87
C GLY A 135 9.09 -28.03 27.19
N SER A 136 10.17 -27.51 27.79
CA SER A 136 10.32 -26.09 28.10
C SER A 136 10.36 -25.18 26.86
N LEU A 137 10.69 -25.75 25.69
CA LEU A 137 10.77 -25.00 24.44
C LEU A 137 9.42 -24.82 23.75
N ARG A 138 8.35 -25.53 24.17
CA ARG A 138 7.07 -25.51 23.47
C ARG A 138 6.46 -24.13 23.39
N GLU A 139 6.49 -23.37 24.49
CA GLU A 139 5.96 -22.00 24.50
C GLU A 139 6.74 -21.09 23.54
N LEU A 140 8.07 -21.22 23.50
CA LEU A 140 8.91 -20.51 22.54
C LEU A 140 8.55 -20.88 21.10
N LEU A 141 8.31 -22.17 20.81
CA LEU A 141 7.93 -22.62 19.48
C LEU A 141 6.58 -22.09 19.04
N GLU A 142 5.58 -22.05 19.92
CA GLU A 142 4.27 -21.47 19.61
C GLU A 142 4.37 -19.96 19.36
N PHE A 143 5.21 -19.25 20.11
CA PHE A 143 5.54 -17.86 19.79
C PHE A 143 6.14 -17.73 18.39
N GLY A 144 7.14 -18.56 18.04
CA GLY A 144 7.75 -18.55 16.71
C GLY A 144 6.73 -18.80 15.58
N LYS A 145 5.86 -19.80 15.77
CA LYS A 145 4.78 -20.13 14.85
C LYS A 145 3.77 -19.00 14.66
N GLY A 146 3.51 -18.22 15.72
CA GLY A 146 2.67 -17.02 15.64
C GLY A 146 3.29 -15.86 14.87
N ARG A 147 4.61 -15.88 14.62
CA ARG A 147 5.34 -14.80 13.91
C ARG A 147 5.72 -15.14 12.48
N VAL A 148 5.79 -16.43 12.15
CA VAL A 148 6.17 -16.91 10.81
C VAL A 148 4.93 -17.44 10.08
N PRO A 149 4.62 -16.97 8.85
CA PRO A 149 3.54 -17.52 8.04
C PRO A 149 3.68 -19.04 7.86
N ARG A 150 2.57 -19.77 7.96
CA ARG A 150 2.55 -21.24 8.02
C ARG A 150 3.20 -21.89 6.81
N GLU A 151 3.01 -21.30 5.64
CA GLU A 151 3.59 -21.72 4.36
C GLU A 151 5.13 -21.62 4.35
N LEU A 152 5.72 -20.79 5.20
CA LEU A 152 7.17 -20.61 5.30
C LEU A 152 7.82 -21.46 6.40
N TRP A 153 7.06 -22.19 7.21
CA TRP A 153 7.64 -22.97 8.33
C TRP A 153 8.71 -23.96 7.84
N ARG A 154 8.42 -24.72 6.78
CA ARG A 154 9.36 -25.72 6.23
C ARG A 154 10.61 -25.10 5.60
N GLU A 155 10.59 -23.81 5.29
CA GLU A 155 11.75 -23.09 4.76
C GLU A 155 12.55 -22.38 5.86
N THR A 156 11.88 -22.05 6.98
CA THR A 156 12.43 -21.27 8.09
C THR A 156 13.35 -22.14 8.93
N GLU A 157 14.64 -21.80 8.95
CA GLU A 157 15.62 -22.49 9.78
C GLU A 157 15.44 -22.11 11.25
N ILE A 158 15.36 -23.13 12.11
CA ILE A 158 15.41 -22.97 13.56
C ILE A 158 16.70 -23.58 14.11
N ARG A 159 17.36 -22.87 15.02
CA ARG A 159 18.63 -23.30 15.63
C ARG A 159 18.60 -23.06 17.13
N LEU A 160 19.27 -23.91 17.89
CA LEU A 160 19.39 -23.79 19.34
C LEU A 160 20.86 -23.69 19.74
N MET A 161 21.14 -22.68 20.53
CA MET A 161 22.47 -22.27 20.94
C MET A 161 22.51 -22.25 22.45
N ALA A 162 22.99 -23.33 23.04
CA ALA A 162 23.16 -23.39 24.48
C ALA A 162 24.42 -22.61 24.88
N THR A 163 24.29 -21.79 25.91
CA THR A 163 25.35 -20.87 26.34
C THR A 163 26.05 -21.35 27.62
N ALA A 164 26.72 -20.44 28.34
CA ALA A 164 27.63 -20.78 29.43
C ALA A 164 27.03 -21.70 30.51
N GLY A 165 25.72 -21.63 30.75
CA GLY A 165 25.03 -22.48 31.72
C GLY A 165 25.15 -23.98 31.43
N LEU A 166 25.00 -24.39 30.17
CA LEU A 166 25.10 -25.80 29.79
C LEU A 166 26.56 -26.28 29.77
N ARG A 167 27.53 -25.41 29.46
CA ARG A 167 28.95 -25.76 29.42
C ARG A 167 29.50 -26.26 30.75
N LEU A 168 28.86 -25.88 31.86
CA LEU A 168 29.29 -26.25 33.21
C LEU A 168 28.77 -27.62 33.65
N LEU A 169 27.86 -28.24 32.89
CA LEU A 169 27.33 -29.57 33.19
C LEU A 169 28.24 -30.67 32.65
N ASP A 170 28.09 -31.89 33.17
CA ASP A 170 28.77 -33.05 32.59
C ASP A 170 28.37 -33.27 31.12
N PRO A 171 29.30 -33.65 30.22
CA PRO A 171 29.01 -33.83 28.80
C PRO A 171 27.83 -34.78 28.52
N ALA A 172 27.71 -35.86 29.30
CA ALA A 172 26.60 -36.80 29.18
C ALA A 172 25.24 -36.13 29.51
N VAL A 173 25.20 -35.23 30.49
CA VAL A 173 23.99 -34.47 30.84
C VAL A 173 23.67 -33.45 29.76
N GLN A 174 24.67 -32.74 29.24
CA GLN A 174 24.52 -31.82 28.11
C GLN A 174 23.89 -32.52 26.90
N ASP A 175 24.41 -33.69 26.54
CA ASP A 175 23.92 -34.47 25.39
C ASP A 175 22.49 -34.94 25.58
N ARG A 176 22.10 -35.34 26.79
CA ARG A 176 20.70 -35.72 27.09
C ARG A 176 19.76 -34.53 27.00
N ILE A 177 20.14 -33.38 27.55
CA ILE A 177 19.34 -32.14 27.46
C ILE A 177 19.16 -31.75 25.98
N LEU A 178 20.27 -31.71 25.22
CA LEU A 178 20.22 -31.38 23.79
C LEU A 178 19.44 -32.44 23.00
N GLY A 179 19.52 -33.72 23.38
CA GLY A 179 18.73 -34.80 22.79
C GLY A 179 17.22 -34.61 22.96
N SER A 180 16.78 -34.18 24.15
CA SER A 180 15.39 -33.79 24.38
C SER A 180 14.96 -32.58 23.54
N CYS A 181 15.82 -31.56 23.48
CA CYS A 181 15.58 -30.37 22.66
C CYS A 181 15.49 -30.72 21.16
N ARG A 182 16.41 -31.53 20.63
CA ARG A 182 16.42 -31.97 19.21
C ARG A 182 15.11 -32.66 18.83
N ARG A 183 14.59 -33.57 19.66
CA ARG A 183 13.30 -34.22 19.43
C ARG A 183 12.17 -33.18 19.30
N THR A 184 12.12 -32.25 20.24
CA THR A 184 11.09 -31.19 20.23
C THR A 184 11.21 -30.27 19.01
N LEU A 185 12.43 -29.92 18.61
CA LEU A 185 12.67 -29.06 17.44
C LEU A 185 12.33 -29.76 16.13
N ARG A 186 12.58 -31.07 16.00
CA ARG A 186 12.16 -31.87 14.85
C ARG A 186 10.63 -31.87 14.66
N GLU A 187 9.89 -31.88 15.75
CA GLU A 187 8.42 -31.89 15.75
C GLU A 187 7.81 -30.50 15.54
N SER A 188 8.61 -29.43 15.55
CA SER A 188 8.12 -28.05 15.48
C SER A 188 7.47 -27.67 14.14
N GLY A 189 7.84 -28.36 13.06
CA GLY A 189 7.45 -28.02 11.69
C GLY A 189 8.40 -27.02 10.99
N PHE A 190 9.33 -26.42 11.74
CA PHE A 190 10.41 -25.61 11.18
C PHE A 190 11.52 -26.49 10.56
N LYS A 191 12.31 -25.91 9.66
CA LYS A 191 13.48 -26.60 9.10
C LYS A 191 14.55 -26.73 10.19
N PHE A 192 14.87 -27.97 10.55
CA PHE A 192 15.81 -28.28 11.63
C PHE A 192 16.75 -29.42 11.24
N ARG A 193 17.96 -29.40 11.81
CA ARG A 193 18.94 -30.49 11.76
C ARG A 193 19.58 -30.66 13.12
N ASP A 194 19.91 -31.89 13.51
CA ASP A 194 20.36 -32.19 14.87
C ASP A 194 21.67 -31.46 15.24
N GLU A 195 22.54 -31.18 14.26
CA GLU A 195 23.76 -30.38 14.40
C GLU A 195 23.52 -28.88 14.68
N TRP A 196 22.29 -28.40 14.48
CA TRP A 196 21.90 -27.02 14.76
C TRP A 196 21.44 -26.79 16.20
N ALA A 197 21.37 -27.83 17.01
CA ALA A 197 21.23 -27.75 18.45
C ALA A 197 22.54 -28.14 19.12
N SER A 198 23.31 -27.15 19.54
CA SER A 198 24.66 -27.34 20.07
C SER A 198 25.00 -26.35 21.19
N VAL A 199 26.01 -26.73 21.99
CA VAL A 199 26.63 -25.82 22.95
C VAL A 199 27.68 -25.00 22.21
N ILE A 200 27.51 -23.68 22.19
CA ILE A 200 28.39 -22.77 21.45
C ILE A 200 29.32 -22.09 22.45
N THR A 201 30.56 -21.75 22.07
CA THR A 201 31.50 -20.94 22.88
C THR A 201 31.21 -19.44 22.73
N GLY A 202 31.59 -18.60 23.70
CA GLY A 202 31.23 -17.16 23.69
C GLY A 202 31.69 -16.42 22.43
N MET A 203 32.85 -16.79 21.89
CA MET A 203 33.42 -16.26 20.64
C MET A 203 32.61 -16.67 19.41
N ALA A 204 32.07 -17.89 19.40
CA ALA A 204 31.30 -18.42 18.28
C ALA A 204 29.88 -17.83 18.18
N ILE A 205 29.34 -17.25 19.27
CA ILE A 205 28.05 -16.54 19.23
C ILE A 205 28.14 -15.28 18.38
N GLY A 206 29.21 -14.48 18.52
CA GLY A 206 29.43 -13.27 17.72
C GLY A 206 29.64 -13.57 16.24
N LEU A 207 30.41 -14.61 15.94
CA LEU A 207 30.58 -15.13 14.57
C LEU A 207 29.30 -15.76 14.02
N PHE A 208 28.44 -16.31 14.87
CA PHE A 208 27.20 -16.92 14.43
C PHE A 208 26.12 -15.89 14.12
N PHE A 209 25.87 -14.93 15.01
CA PHE A 209 24.94 -13.84 14.69
C PHE A 209 25.48 -13.00 13.54
N GLY A 210 26.78 -12.68 13.52
CA GLY A 210 27.43 -12.03 12.38
C GLY A 210 27.39 -12.89 11.11
N GLY A 211 27.53 -14.21 11.24
CA GLY A 211 27.48 -15.20 10.15
C GLY A 211 26.08 -15.44 9.60
N LEU A 212 25.04 -15.36 10.44
CA LEU A 212 23.66 -15.41 10.00
C LEU A 212 23.31 -14.14 9.22
N MET A 213 23.94 -13.00 9.56
CA MET A 213 23.80 -11.76 8.81
C MET A 213 24.56 -11.77 7.47
N THR A 214 25.61 -12.59 7.32
CA THR A 214 26.45 -12.62 6.11
C THR A 214 26.24 -13.85 5.22
N LYS A 215 25.56 -14.89 5.70
CA LYS A 215 25.29 -16.13 4.95
C LYS A 215 23.91 -16.13 4.28
N TYR A 216 23.00 -15.31 4.77
CA TYR A 216 21.84 -14.96 3.96
C TYR A 216 22.23 -13.84 3.03
#